data_AF-A0A7W0X9T3-F1
#
_entry.id   AF-A0A7W0X9T3-F1
#
_cell.length_a   1.000
_cell.length_b   1.000
_cell.length_c   1.000
_cell.angle_alpha   90.00
_cell.angle_beta   90.00
_cell.angle_gamma   90.00
#
_symmetry.space_group_name_H-M   'P 1'
#
loop_
_entity.id
_entity.type
_entity.pdbx_description
1 polymer ?
#
loop_
_entity_poly.entity_id
_entity_poly.type
_entity_poly.pdbx_seq_one_letter_code
_entity_poly.pdbx_strand_id
1 'polypeptide(L)'
;MSLSIPTTAERSRDELWVVRLGRVPYGEAVTLQHRIRDARQAGAVPDVLLLLEHEPVYTKGRRTEPADLPMGEDWYRMQGIAVEESDRGGRVTYHGPGQLVGYPIMRVGEVPAYVHGLETAMVAALGDEGVEAAAPKGRTGVWAGEAKIGSIGVHVSRGVTTHGFAVNVDGDLQPFSWVVACGGEGERVTSLLKETGRTGSMPCFSKRVAWRTAQTFGLRQRLVSTQRLLAALGHQPLSTDSVVYEKGKDALVVGGIETGRDAGPVERIRA
;
A
#
# COMPACT_ATOMS: atom_id res chain seq x y z
N MET A 1 -27.81 32.87 -12.14
CA MET A 1 -26.93 32.03 -11.30
C MET A 1 -25.68 31.73 -12.11
N SER A 2 -24.55 32.36 -11.76
CA SER A 2 -23.27 32.13 -12.45
C SER A 2 -22.63 30.88 -11.85
N LEU A 3 -22.56 29.79 -12.61
CA LEU A 3 -21.75 28.63 -12.27
C LEU A 3 -20.30 28.99 -12.59
N SER A 4 -19.53 29.39 -11.56
CA SER A 4 -18.09 29.59 -11.68
C SER A 4 -17.41 28.26 -11.98
N ILE A 5 -16.69 28.17 -13.09
CA ILE A 5 -15.86 27.01 -13.42
C ILE A 5 -14.67 27.02 -12.45
N PRO A 6 -14.47 25.98 -11.63
CA PRO A 6 -13.36 25.92 -10.68
C PRO A 6 -12.02 25.95 -11.42
N THR A 7 -11.05 26.65 -10.84
CA THR A 7 -9.70 26.81 -11.40
C THR A 7 -8.98 25.46 -11.49
N THR A 8 -7.96 25.33 -12.33
CA THR A 8 -7.17 24.09 -12.47
C THR A 8 -6.54 23.64 -11.15
N ALA A 9 -6.18 24.59 -10.27
CA ALA A 9 -5.65 24.32 -8.94
C ALA A 9 -6.73 23.75 -7.99
N GLU A 10 -7.95 24.30 -8.01
CA GLU A 10 -9.09 23.75 -7.25
C GLU A 10 -9.51 22.39 -7.78
N ARG A 11 -9.58 22.22 -9.11
CA ARG A 11 -9.86 20.93 -9.76
C ARG A 11 -8.85 19.82 -9.44
N SER A 12 -7.65 20.19 -8.99
CA SER A 12 -6.62 19.24 -8.55
C SER A 12 -6.78 18.81 -7.10
N ARG A 13 -7.37 19.63 -6.22
CA ARG A 13 -7.46 19.35 -4.78
C ARG A 13 -8.42 18.21 -4.43
N ASP A 14 -9.38 17.93 -5.31
CA ASP A 14 -10.38 16.87 -5.14
C ASP A 14 -10.06 15.61 -5.96
N GLU A 15 -8.86 15.50 -6.54
CA GLU A 15 -8.44 14.29 -7.26
C GLU A 15 -7.79 13.27 -6.31
N LEU A 16 -8.11 11.99 -6.53
CA LEU A 16 -7.31 10.87 -6.03
C LEU A 16 -6.56 10.24 -7.20
N TRP A 17 -5.26 10.46 -7.27
CA TRP A 17 -4.40 9.79 -8.25
C TRP A 17 -4.20 8.34 -7.86
N VAL A 18 -4.72 7.42 -8.65
CA VAL A 18 -4.56 5.98 -8.44
C VAL A 18 -3.45 5.46 -9.32
N VAL A 19 -2.42 4.87 -8.69
CA VAL A 19 -1.24 4.34 -9.37
C VAL A 19 -1.08 2.87 -9.00
N ARG A 20 -0.91 2.02 -10.03
CA ARG A 20 -0.68 0.58 -9.86
C ARG A 20 0.79 0.29 -10.10
N LEU A 21 1.48 -0.24 -9.09
CA LEU A 21 2.92 -0.49 -9.17
C LEU A 21 3.27 -1.94 -9.52
N GLY A 22 2.32 -2.87 -9.39
CA GLY A 22 2.60 -4.30 -9.49
C GLY A 22 3.24 -4.82 -8.20
N ARG A 23 4.28 -5.66 -8.33
CA ARG A 23 5.04 -6.22 -7.21
C ARG A 23 6.26 -5.36 -6.91
N VAL A 24 6.43 -4.94 -5.66
CA VAL A 24 7.50 -4.00 -5.26
C VAL A 24 8.11 -4.44 -3.92
N PRO A 25 9.45 -4.38 -3.76
CA PRO A 25 10.10 -4.56 -2.45
C PRO A 25 9.58 -3.55 -1.41
N TYR A 26 9.47 -3.96 -0.15
CA TYR A 26 8.87 -3.13 0.90
C TYR A 26 9.57 -1.77 1.07
N GLY A 27 10.91 -1.77 1.19
CA GLY A 27 11.69 -0.55 1.41
C GLY A 27 11.59 0.47 0.25
N GLU A 28 11.50 -0.01 -0.99
CA GLU A 28 11.31 0.85 -2.17
C GLU A 28 9.93 1.53 -2.13
N ALA A 29 8.89 0.79 -1.77
CA ALA A 29 7.55 1.35 -1.62
C ALA A 29 7.49 2.36 -0.47
N VAL A 30 8.12 2.10 0.67
CA VAL A 30 8.23 3.06 1.78
C VAL A 30 8.93 4.35 1.34
N THR A 31 10.03 4.23 0.60
CA THR A 31 10.75 5.39 0.03
C THR A 31 9.84 6.22 -0.88
N LEU A 32 9.08 5.56 -1.76
CA LEU A 32 8.12 6.23 -2.64
C LEU A 32 6.99 6.91 -1.84
N GLN A 33 6.45 6.25 -0.82
CA GLN A 33 5.43 6.82 0.07
C GLN A 33 5.92 8.10 0.74
N HIS A 34 7.16 8.14 1.23
CA HIS A 34 7.75 9.33 1.85
C HIS A 34 7.87 10.48 0.85
N ARG A 35 8.36 10.21 -0.36
CA ARG A 35 8.45 11.23 -1.42
C ARG A 35 7.10 11.82 -1.79
N ILE A 36 6.07 10.96 -1.90
CA ILE A 36 4.71 11.42 -2.19
C ILE A 36 4.13 12.22 -1.02
N ARG A 37 4.34 11.75 0.21
CA ARG A 37 3.91 12.45 1.43
C ARG A 37 4.49 13.85 1.46
N ASP A 38 5.79 14.01 1.23
CA ASP A 38 6.46 15.29 1.30
C ASP A 38 5.96 16.23 0.19
N ALA A 39 5.83 15.73 -1.05
CA ALA A 39 5.22 16.48 -2.15
C ALA A 39 3.76 16.86 -1.87
N ARG A 40 2.98 15.99 -1.22
CA ARG A 40 1.60 16.26 -0.86
C ARG A 40 1.48 17.29 0.27
N GLN A 41 2.37 17.23 1.25
CA GLN A 41 2.47 18.23 2.32
C GLN A 41 2.77 19.61 1.74
N ALA A 42 3.66 19.69 0.73
CA ALA A 42 3.96 20.90 -0.03
C ALA A 42 2.85 21.33 -1.01
N GLY A 43 1.79 20.52 -1.20
CA GLY A 43 0.70 20.79 -2.13
C GLY A 43 1.08 20.63 -3.61
N ALA A 44 2.22 19.99 -3.90
CA ALA A 44 2.75 19.81 -5.25
C ALA A 44 2.03 18.70 -6.05
N VAL A 45 1.41 17.75 -5.34
CA VAL A 45 0.59 16.68 -5.90
C VAL A 45 -0.76 16.62 -5.17
N PRO A 46 -1.81 16.08 -5.81
CA PRO A 46 -3.06 15.77 -5.13
C PRO A 46 -2.90 14.54 -4.24
N ASP A 47 -3.98 14.07 -3.62
CA ASP A 47 -3.94 12.82 -2.86
C ASP A 47 -3.63 11.65 -3.80
N VAL A 48 -2.86 10.68 -3.33
CA VAL A 48 -2.40 9.53 -4.14
C VAL A 48 -2.77 8.23 -3.44
N LEU A 49 -3.34 7.29 -4.19
CA LEU A 49 -3.51 5.90 -3.77
C LEU A 49 -2.56 5.02 -4.59
N LEU A 50 -1.56 4.45 -3.92
CA LEU A 50 -0.76 3.38 -4.51
C LEU A 50 -1.46 2.04 -4.30
N LEU A 51 -1.48 1.19 -5.32
CA LEU A 51 -1.96 -0.19 -5.26
C LEU A 51 -0.87 -1.12 -5.77
N LEU A 52 -0.51 -2.10 -4.96
CA LEU A 52 0.64 -2.97 -5.20
C LEU A 52 0.52 -4.30 -4.46
N GLU A 53 1.47 -5.18 -4.70
CA GLU A 53 1.79 -6.35 -3.90
C GLU A 53 3.25 -6.23 -3.42
N HIS A 54 3.56 -6.90 -2.31
CA HIS A 54 4.94 -7.01 -1.83
C HIS A 54 5.52 -8.40 -2.11
N GLU A 55 6.85 -8.45 -2.16
CA GLU A 55 7.57 -9.68 -1.83
C GLU A 55 7.29 -10.08 -0.37
N PRO A 56 7.41 -11.37 0.00
CA PRO A 56 7.14 -11.81 1.36
C PRO A 56 7.90 -10.99 2.42
N VAL A 57 7.15 -10.32 3.30
CA VAL A 57 7.70 -9.47 4.34
C VAL A 57 6.82 -9.45 5.58
N TYR A 58 7.43 -9.56 6.75
CA TYR A 58 6.84 -9.13 8.01
C TYR A 58 7.25 -7.69 8.30
N THR A 59 6.28 -6.85 8.60
CA THR A 59 6.53 -5.46 9.01
C THR A 59 6.20 -5.31 10.48
N LYS A 60 7.12 -4.74 11.25
CA LYS A 60 6.97 -4.50 12.69
C LYS A 60 6.43 -3.07 12.88
N GLY A 61 5.14 -2.95 13.19
CA GLY A 61 4.54 -1.67 13.55
C GLY A 61 4.98 -1.20 14.95
N ARG A 62 4.61 0.04 15.33
CA ARG A 62 5.04 0.68 16.59
C ARG A 62 4.74 -0.08 17.88
N ARG A 63 3.77 -0.99 17.87
CA ARG A 63 3.35 -1.76 19.06
C ARG A 63 3.86 -3.20 19.02
N THR A 64 4.76 -3.52 18.08
CA THR A 64 5.31 -4.87 17.95
C THR A 64 6.21 -5.17 19.13
N GLU A 65 5.98 -6.31 19.76
CA GLU A 65 6.78 -6.83 20.86
C GLU A 65 7.61 -8.02 20.36
N PRO A 66 8.76 -8.35 20.99
CA PRO A 66 9.55 -9.51 20.59
C PRO A 66 8.76 -10.83 20.57
N ALA A 67 7.79 -10.96 21.48
CA ALA A 67 6.89 -12.13 21.55
C ALA A 67 5.97 -12.26 20.33
N ASP A 68 5.77 -11.19 19.55
CA ASP A 68 4.97 -11.25 18.31
C ASP A 68 5.68 -12.02 17.19
N LEU A 69 6.99 -12.24 17.32
CA LEU A 69 7.86 -13.02 16.41
C LEU A 69 8.47 -14.21 17.15
N PRO A 70 7.67 -15.23 17.55
CA PRO A 70 8.08 -16.28 18.48
C PRO A 70 9.26 -17.14 18.02
N MET A 71 9.50 -17.24 16.71
CA MET A 71 10.58 -18.06 16.14
C MET A 71 11.92 -17.32 16.06
N GLY A 72 11.95 -16.01 16.35
CA GLY A 72 13.09 -15.14 16.13
C GLY A 72 13.26 -14.73 14.66
N GLU A 73 13.78 -13.52 14.42
CA GLU A 73 13.82 -12.91 13.08
C GLU A 73 14.57 -13.76 12.04
N ASP A 74 15.66 -14.40 12.43
CA ASP A 74 16.49 -15.21 11.53
C ASP A 74 15.74 -16.43 10.99
N TRP A 75 14.80 -16.99 11.76
CA TRP A 75 13.97 -18.09 11.30
C TRP A 75 13.09 -17.66 10.12
N TYR A 76 12.45 -16.50 10.20
CA TYR A 76 11.61 -15.98 9.12
C TYR A 76 12.42 -15.64 7.87
N ARG A 77 13.63 -15.07 8.04
CA ARG A 77 14.55 -14.81 6.92
C ARG A 77 14.95 -16.10 6.21
N MET A 78 15.19 -17.19 6.96
CA MET A 78 15.46 -18.51 6.37
C MET A 78 14.26 -19.07 5.59
N GLN A 79 13.03 -18.70 5.93
CA GLN A 79 11.83 -19.04 5.15
C GLN A 79 11.65 -18.15 3.90
N GLY A 80 12.59 -17.25 3.61
CA GLY A 80 12.49 -16.31 2.49
C GLY A 80 11.57 -15.11 2.77
N ILE A 81 11.27 -14.83 4.04
CA ILE A 81 10.43 -13.68 4.44
C ILE A 81 11.30 -12.60 5.06
N ALA A 82 11.32 -11.41 4.46
CA ALA A 82 12.01 -10.26 5.04
C ALA A 82 11.36 -9.82 6.36
N VAL A 83 12.13 -9.23 7.27
CA VAL A 83 11.61 -8.65 8.52
C VAL A 83 12.07 -7.19 8.58
N GLU A 84 11.11 -6.27 8.53
CA GLU A 84 11.36 -4.84 8.35
C GLU A 84 10.68 -4.02 9.46
N GLU A 85 11.35 -2.95 9.90
CA GLU A 85 10.76 -1.96 10.81
C GLU A 85 9.76 -1.07 10.08
N SER A 86 8.71 -0.64 10.78
CA SER A 86 7.68 0.23 10.21
C SER A 86 7.16 1.23 11.23
N ASP A 87 7.05 2.50 10.83
CA ASP A 87 6.48 3.56 11.66
C ASP A 87 4.94 3.57 11.65
N ARG A 88 4.29 2.59 11.02
CA ARG A 88 2.82 2.44 11.06
C ARG A 88 2.31 2.06 12.44
N GLY A 89 1.04 2.39 12.72
CA GLY A 89 0.32 1.83 13.86
C GLY A 89 0.13 0.32 13.76
N GLY A 90 -0.15 -0.33 14.90
CA GLY A 90 -0.35 -1.77 14.98
C GLY A 90 0.88 -2.56 15.40
N ARG A 91 0.71 -3.88 15.50
CA ARG A 91 1.75 -4.88 15.76
C ARG A 91 2.32 -5.43 14.45
N VAL A 92 3.02 -6.56 14.49
CA VAL A 92 3.49 -7.29 13.31
C VAL A 92 2.34 -7.63 12.35
N THR A 93 2.61 -7.60 11.05
CA THR A 93 1.73 -8.16 10.02
C THR A 93 2.56 -8.72 8.86
N TYR A 94 1.98 -9.66 8.12
CA TYR A 94 2.53 -10.21 6.90
C TYR A 94 1.99 -9.50 5.64
N HIS A 95 2.87 -9.31 4.66
CA HIS A 95 2.52 -8.98 3.28
C HIS A 95 3.24 -9.93 2.32
N GLY A 96 2.62 -10.24 1.19
CA GLY A 96 3.21 -11.11 0.18
C GLY A 96 2.35 -11.24 -1.08
N PRO A 97 2.77 -12.12 -2.02
CA PRO A 97 2.01 -12.44 -3.22
C PRO A 97 0.53 -12.79 -2.93
N GLY A 98 -0.39 -12.25 -3.72
CA GLY A 98 -1.83 -12.50 -3.58
C GLY A 98 -2.54 -11.55 -2.60
N GLN A 99 -1.80 -10.67 -1.92
CA GLN A 99 -2.38 -9.66 -1.03
C GLN A 99 -2.36 -8.27 -1.67
N LEU A 100 -3.52 -7.64 -1.82
CA LEU A 100 -3.63 -6.27 -2.33
C LEU A 100 -3.22 -5.31 -1.22
N VAL A 101 -2.12 -4.60 -1.40
CA VAL A 101 -1.70 -3.51 -0.51
C VAL A 101 -2.09 -2.18 -1.13
N GLY A 102 -2.74 -1.33 -0.32
CA GLY A 102 -3.13 0.02 -0.68
C GLY A 102 -2.52 1.04 0.24
N TYR A 103 -1.83 2.03 -0.33
CA TYR A 103 -1.28 3.18 0.39
C TYR A 103 -1.93 4.48 -0.06
N PRO A 104 -3.05 4.90 0.57
CA PRO A 104 -3.63 6.21 0.38
C PRO A 104 -2.79 7.24 1.13
N ILE A 105 -1.99 8.01 0.41
CA ILE A 105 -1.17 9.14 0.88
C ILE A 105 -1.97 10.42 0.64
N MET A 106 -2.72 10.81 1.66
CA MET A 106 -3.76 11.83 1.56
C MET A 106 -3.63 12.84 2.69
N ARG A 107 -4.12 14.05 2.47
CA ARG A 107 -4.33 14.99 3.58
C ARG A 107 -5.58 14.58 4.36
N VAL A 108 -5.46 14.43 5.67
CA VAL A 108 -6.55 13.95 6.54
C VAL A 108 -6.75 14.87 7.74
N GLY A 109 -7.98 14.88 8.26
CA GLY A 109 -8.29 15.43 9.57
C GLY A 109 -8.03 14.40 10.66
N GLU A 110 -9.09 13.98 11.35
CA GLU A 110 -9.02 13.01 12.43
C GLU A 110 -8.66 11.59 11.94
N VAL A 111 -7.62 11.00 12.53
CA VAL A 111 -7.14 9.66 12.20
C VAL A 111 -8.23 8.59 12.35
N PRO A 112 -9.06 8.57 13.42
CA PRO A 112 -10.13 7.58 13.54
C PRO A 112 -11.16 7.66 12.40
N ALA A 113 -11.53 8.87 11.96
CA ALA A 113 -12.46 9.06 10.85
C ALA A 113 -11.86 8.56 9.53
N TYR A 114 -10.57 8.81 9.32
CA TYR A 114 -9.85 8.28 8.16
C TYR A 114 -9.78 6.75 8.15
N VAL A 115 -9.42 6.13 9.28
CA VAL A 115 -9.39 4.67 9.42
C VAL A 115 -10.77 4.07 9.16
N HIS A 116 -11.82 4.66 9.72
CA HIS A 116 -13.20 4.23 9.46
C HIS A 116 -13.60 4.36 7.98
N GLY A 117 -13.11 5.40 7.29
CA GLY A 117 -13.26 5.55 5.85
C GLY A 117 -12.58 4.43 5.06
N LEU A 118 -11.36 4.02 5.46
CA LEU A 118 -10.68 2.87 4.84
C LEU A 118 -11.45 1.56 5.06
N GLU A 119 -11.91 1.32 6.28
CA GLU A 119 -12.76 0.16 6.61
C GLU A 119 -14.02 0.13 5.74
N THR A 120 -14.72 1.27 5.63
CA THR A 120 -15.92 1.42 4.80
C THR A 120 -15.64 1.12 3.32
N ALA A 121 -14.54 1.67 2.78
CA ALA A 121 -14.17 1.45 1.38
C ALA A 121 -13.83 -0.02 1.10
N MET A 122 -13.10 -0.67 2.01
CA MET A 122 -12.75 -2.09 1.91
C MET A 122 -13.98 -3.00 2.01
N VAL A 123 -14.87 -2.75 2.97
CA VAL A 123 -16.14 -3.49 3.11
C VAL A 123 -16.97 -3.37 1.85
N ALA A 124 -17.14 -2.16 1.31
CA ALA A 124 -17.90 -1.95 0.09
C ALA A 124 -17.28 -2.65 -1.13
N ALA A 125 -15.94 -2.65 -1.24
CA ALA A 125 -15.25 -3.33 -2.34
C ALA A 125 -15.33 -4.85 -2.24
N LEU A 126 -15.31 -5.41 -1.03
CA LEU A 126 -15.52 -6.83 -0.76
C LEU A 126 -16.97 -7.24 -1.03
N GLY A 127 -17.94 -6.41 -0.65
CA GLY A 127 -19.35 -6.61 -0.96
C GLY A 127 -19.62 -6.66 -2.47
N ASP A 128 -18.93 -5.83 -3.26
CA ASP A 128 -19.00 -5.86 -4.73
C ASP A 128 -18.46 -7.17 -5.35
N GLU A 129 -17.69 -7.95 -4.60
CA GLU A 129 -17.21 -9.29 -5.00
C GLU A 129 -18.04 -10.43 -4.40
N GLY A 130 -19.06 -10.11 -3.59
CA GLY A 130 -19.95 -11.07 -2.95
C GLY A 130 -19.49 -11.56 -1.57
N VAL A 131 -18.54 -10.86 -0.93
CA VAL A 131 -18.11 -11.19 0.45
C VAL A 131 -18.88 -10.33 1.45
N GLU A 132 -19.56 -10.98 2.39
CA GLU A 132 -20.17 -10.32 3.55
C GLU A 132 -19.09 -10.02 4.60
N ALA A 133 -18.59 -8.79 4.58
CA ALA A 133 -17.55 -8.33 5.49
C ALA A 133 -18.01 -7.16 6.37
N ALA A 134 -17.40 -7.03 7.54
CA ALA A 134 -17.68 -5.96 8.49
C ALA A 134 -16.39 -5.40 9.11
N ALA A 135 -16.51 -4.21 9.72
CA ALA A 135 -15.48 -3.57 10.52
C ALA A 135 -15.98 -3.42 11.97
N PRO A 136 -15.85 -4.48 12.79
CA PRO A 136 -16.40 -4.49 14.14
C PRO A 136 -15.64 -3.52 15.05
N LYS A 137 -16.41 -2.82 15.90
CA LYS A 137 -15.87 -1.85 16.85
C LYS A 137 -14.80 -2.50 17.74
N GLY A 138 -13.64 -1.84 17.85
CA GLY A 138 -12.53 -2.30 18.69
C GLY A 138 -11.58 -3.30 18.00
N ARG A 139 -11.89 -3.77 16.79
CA ARG A 139 -11.04 -4.69 16.01
C ARG A 139 -10.67 -4.06 14.66
N THR A 140 -9.68 -3.18 14.66
CA THR A 140 -9.22 -2.46 13.46
C THR A 140 -8.95 -3.40 12.28
N GLY A 141 -9.54 -3.08 11.14
CA GLY A 141 -9.48 -3.90 9.93
C GLY A 141 -10.86 -4.42 9.52
N VAL A 142 -10.87 -5.34 8.56
CA VAL A 142 -12.08 -5.87 7.95
C VAL A 142 -12.12 -7.39 8.09
N TRP A 143 -13.31 -7.92 8.38
CA TRP A 143 -13.54 -9.28 8.84
C TRP A 143 -14.70 -9.91 8.08
N ALA A 144 -14.53 -11.15 7.61
CA ALA A 144 -15.60 -12.00 7.09
C ALA A 144 -15.97 -13.01 8.18
N GLY A 145 -17.13 -12.80 8.83
CA GLY A 145 -17.44 -13.44 10.11
C GLY A 145 -16.35 -13.17 11.15
N GLU A 146 -15.73 -14.23 11.67
CA GLU A 146 -14.64 -14.14 12.65
C GLU A 146 -13.23 -14.16 12.04
N ALA A 147 -13.12 -14.32 10.72
CA ALA A 147 -11.83 -14.37 10.04
C ALA A 147 -11.45 -13.01 9.45
N LYS A 148 -10.23 -12.54 9.74
CA LYS A 148 -9.73 -11.28 9.22
C LYS A 148 -9.39 -11.42 7.74
N ILE A 149 -9.95 -10.54 6.93
CA ILE A 149 -9.69 -10.47 5.48
C ILE A 149 -8.88 -9.23 5.11
N GLY A 150 -8.93 -8.19 5.93
CA GLY A 150 -8.22 -6.93 5.69
C GLY A 150 -7.57 -6.37 6.95
N SER A 151 -6.32 -5.91 6.82
CA SER A 151 -5.56 -5.23 7.88
C SER A 151 -5.40 -3.75 7.55
N ILE A 152 -5.41 -2.89 8.58
CA ILE A 152 -5.16 -1.46 8.45
C ILE A 152 -4.06 -1.06 9.45
N GLY A 153 -3.07 -0.36 8.94
CA GLY A 153 -1.98 0.23 9.72
C GLY A 153 -1.53 1.50 9.03
N VAL A 154 -1.72 2.63 9.68
CA VAL A 154 -1.48 3.96 9.11
C VAL A 154 -0.51 4.75 9.97
N HIS A 155 0.17 5.71 9.35
CA HIS A 155 0.91 6.76 10.03
C HIS A 155 0.50 8.11 9.47
N VAL A 156 0.35 9.13 10.32
CA VAL A 156 0.09 10.51 9.90
C VAL A 156 1.21 11.42 10.38
N SER A 157 1.78 12.18 9.45
CA SER A 157 2.78 13.21 9.74
C SER A 157 2.39 14.51 9.03
N ARG A 158 2.39 15.62 9.78
CA ARG A 158 1.94 16.96 9.31
C ARG A 158 0.61 16.91 8.53
N GLY A 159 -0.34 16.13 9.02
CA GLY A 159 -1.67 15.96 8.43
C GLY A 159 -1.73 15.15 7.14
N VAL A 160 -0.66 14.46 6.73
CA VAL A 160 -0.62 13.58 5.55
C VAL A 160 -0.30 12.15 5.94
N THR A 161 -1.06 11.19 5.39
CA THR A 161 -0.95 9.77 5.69
C THR A 161 0.20 9.08 4.94
N THR A 162 0.70 8.00 5.52
CA THR A 162 1.53 6.96 4.89
C THR A 162 1.05 5.61 5.43
N HIS A 163 1.47 4.53 4.77
CA HIS A 163 0.90 3.19 4.88
C HIS A 163 -0.59 3.21 4.49
N GLY A 164 -1.40 2.32 5.05
CA GLY A 164 -2.77 2.17 4.60
C GLY A 164 -3.36 0.83 5.00
N PHE A 165 -3.78 0.07 4.01
CA PHE A 165 -4.47 -1.20 4.19
C PHE A 165 -3.84 -2.32 3.38
N ALA A 166 -4.14 -3.55 3.77
CA ALA A 166 -3.84 -4.74 2.99
C ALA A 166 -5.06 -5.68 3.03
N VAL A 167 -5.51 -6.15 1.86
CA VAL A 167 -6.60 -7.12 1.73
C VAL A 167 -6.05 -8.42 1.18
N ASN A 168 -6.31 -9.52 1.87
CA ASN A 168 -5.99 -10.86 1.39
C ASN A 168 -6.95 -11.20 0.24
N VAL A 169 -6.45 -11.25 -0.99
CA VAL A 169 -7.27 -11.61 -2.15
C VAL A 169 -7.12 -13.09 -2.44
N ASP A 170 -5.88 -13.52 -2.55
CA ASP A 170 -5.43 -14.88 -2.77
C ASP A 170 -4.13 -15.10 -1.96
N GLY A 171 -3.41 -16.18 -2.24
CA GLY A 171 -2.06 -16.41 -1.76
C GLY A 171 -2.00 -17.28 -0.51
N ASP A 172 -0.77 -17.60 -0.12
CA ASP A 172 -0.51 -18.40 1.07
C ASP A 172 -0.77 -17.57 2.34
N LEU A 173 -1.70 -18.05 3.16
CA LEU A 173 -2.06 -17.45 4.44
C LEU A 173 -1.29 -18.07 5.62
N GLN A 174 -0.52 -19.14 5.39
CA GLN A 174 0.27 -19.82 6.42
C GLN A 174 1.20 -18.87 7.19
N PRO A 175 1.86 -17.87 6.58
CA PRO A 175 2.70 -16.92 7.31
C PRO A 175 1.97 -16.16 8.43
N PHE A 176 0.66 -15.95 8.33
CA PHE A 176 -0.09 -15.34 9.45
C PHE A 176 -0.13 -16.24 10.70
N SER A 177 0.00 -17.56 10.55
CA SER A 177 0.01 -18.49 11.68
C SER A 177 1.34 -18.53 12.44
N TRP A 178 2.39 -17.94 11.90
CA TRP A 178 3.73 -17.97 12.50
C TRP A 178 4.04 -16.76 13.38
N VAL A 179 3.10 -15.83 13.53
CA VAL A 179 3.25 -14.56 14.27
C VAL A 179 2.05 -14.29 15.15
N VAL A 180 2.23 -13.46 16.19
CA VAL A 180 1.13 -12.98 17.02
C VAL A 180 0.74 -11.57 16.58
N ALA A 181 -0.33 -11.46 15.80
CA ALA A 181 -0.83 -10.18 15.30
C ALA A 181 -1.75 -9.47 16.32
N CYS A 182 -2.30 -8.30 15.96
CA CYS A 182 -3.14 -7.48 16.84
C CYS A 182 -4.37 -8.19 17.45
N GLY A 183 -4.87 -9.31 16.92
CA GLY A 183 -5.97 -10.08 17.51
C GLY A 183 -5.57 -11.17 18.49
N GLY A 184 -4.29 -11.30 18.81
CA GLY A 184 -3.78 -12.35 19.71
C GLY A 184 -3.55 -13.69 19.01
N GLU A 185 -3.15 -14.69 19.80
CA GLU A 185 -2.96 -16.06 19.32
C GLU A 185 -4.28 -16.64 18.80
N GLY A 186 -4.24 -17.25 17.61
CA GLY A 186 -5.41 -17.89 17.01
C GLY A 186 -6.35 -16.95 16.24
N GLU A 187 -5.96 -15.69 15.97
CA GLU A 187 -6.67 -14.83 15.01
C GLU A 187 -6.75 -15.55 13.65
N ARG A 188 -7.97 -15.95 13.26
CA ARG A 188 -8.19 -16.59 11.96
C ARG A 188 -8.07 -15.53 10.87
N VAL A 189 -7.37 -15.88 9.80
CA VAL A 189 -7.30 -15.07 8.57
C VAL A 189 -7.98 -15.79 7.42
N THR A 190 -8.52 -15.02 6.49
CA THR A 190 -9.12 -15.52 5.25
C THR A 190 -8.74 -14.64 4.06
N SER A 191 -9.22 -14.99 2.86
CA SER A 191 -8.98 -14.26 1.61
C SER A 191 -10.25 -14.19 0.76
N LEU A 192 -10.29 -13.24 -0.17
CA LEU A 192 -11.40 -13.06 -1.10
C LEU A 192 -11.76 -14.37 -1.84
N LEU A 193 -10.77 -15.04 -2.42
CA LEU A 193 -11.03 -16.25 -3.21
C LEU A 193 -11.49 -17.42 -2.32
N LYS A 194 -11.02 -17.49 -1.08
CA LYS A 194 -11.47 -18.48 -0.09
C LYS A 194 -12.93 -18.27 0.32
N GLU A 195 -13.31 -17.02 0.61
CA GLU A 195 -14.69 -16.68 1.01
C GLU A 195 -15.70 -16.86 -0.13
N THR A 196 -15.30 -16.55 -1.36
CA THR A 196 -16.20 -16.63 -2.52
C THR A 196 -16.24 -18.00 -3.19
N GLY A 197 -15.25 -18.86 -2.94
CA GLY A 197 -15.05 -20.13 -3.66
C GLY A 197 -14.79 -19.94 -5.17
N ARG A 198 -14.54 -18.71 -5.62
CA ARG A 198 -14.35 -18.37 -7.03
C ARG A 198 -12.87 -18.51 -7.40
N THR A 199 -12.62 -18.89 -8.64
CA THR A 199 -11.34 -18.63 -9.31
C THR A 199 -11.36 -17.22 -9.88
N GLY A 200 -10.35 -16.40 -9.60
CA GLY A 200 -10.35 -14.99 -9.98
C GLY A 200 -8.95 -14.39 -10.02
N SER A 201 -8.87 -13.07 -10.26
CA SER A 201 -7.59 -12.37 -10.32
C SER A 201 -7.62 -11.00 -9.62
N MET A 202 -6.50 -10.67 -8.99
CA MET A 202 -6.19 -9.40 -8.32
C MET A 202 -6.59 -8.12 -9.11
N PRO A 203 -6.41 -8.02 -10.45
CA PRO A 203 -6.67 -6.79 -11.19
C PRO A 203 -8.11 -6.27 -11.09
N CYS A 204 -9.11 -7.16 -11.02
CA CYS A 204 -10.52 -6.79 -10.89
C CYS A 204 -10.80 -6.17 -9.51
N PHE A 205 -10.38 -6.85 -8.45
CA PHE A 205 -10.55 -6.36 -7.09
C PHE A 205 -9.82 -5.03 -6.85
N SER A 206 -8.59 -4.89 -7.37
CA SER A 206 -7.83 -3.63 -7.33
C SER A 206 -8.59 -2.45 -7.98
N LYS A 207 -9.39 -2.68 -9.03
CA LYS A 207 -10.23 -1.62 -9.64
C LYS A 207 -11.36 -1.19 -8.71
N ARG A 208 -12.04 -2.16 -8.08
CA ARG A 208 -13.15 -1.89 -7.16
C ARG A 208 -12.69 -1.18 -5.91
N VAL A 209 -11.60 -1.64 -5.29
CA VAL A 209 -11.02 -1.00 -4.11
C VAL A 209 -10.63 0.45 -4.40
N ALA A 210 -9.99 0.72 -5.54
CA ALA A 210 -9.64 2.08 -5.94
C ALA A 210 -10.87 2.99 -6.04
N TRP A 211 -11.92 2.48 -6.70
CA TRP A 211 -13.15 3.22 -6.93
C TRP A 211 -13.92 3.46 -5.64
N ARG A 212 -14.09 2.43 -4.80
CA ARG A 212 -14.74 2.55 -3.48
C ARG A 212 -13.98 3.50 -2.55
N THR A 213 -12.65 3.46 -2.57
CA THR A 213 -11.83 4.43 -1.81
C THR A 213 -12.13 5.86 -2.26
N ALA A 214 -12.10 6.13 -3.56
CA ALA A 214 -12.41 7.46 -4.08
C ALA A 214 -13.83 7.91 -3.70
N GLN A 215 -14.83 7.03 -3.83
CA GLN A 215 -16.21 7.34 -3.45
C GLN A 215 -16.36 7.64 -1.96
N THR A 216 -15.79 6.82 -1.08
CA THR A 216 -15.90 6.99 0.37
C THR A 216 -15.31 8.31 0.84
N PHE A 217 -14.22 8.76 0.23
CA PHE A 217 -13.61 10.05 0.55
C PHE A 217 -14.14 11.23 -0.29
N GLY A 218 -15.14 11.01 -1.15
CA GLY A 218 -15.72 12.07 -1.99
C GLY A 218 -14.76 12.65 -3.03
N LEU A 219 -13.76 11.87 -3.45
CA LEU A 219 -12.70 12.28 -4.38
C LEU A 219 -12.99 11.79 -5.80
N ARG A 220 -12.56 12.58 -6.79
CA ARG A 220 -12.58 12.17 -8.20
C ARG A 220 -11.37 11.28 -8.49
N GLN A 221 -11.62 10.01 -8.76
CA GLN A 221 -10.58 9.08 -9.18
C GLN A 221 -9.93 9.52 -10.50
N ARG A 222 -8.59 9.49 -10.55
CA ARG A 222 -7.81 9.64 -11.77
C ARG A 222 -6.75 8.54 -11.85
N LEU A 223 -6.77 7.73 -12.90
CA LEU A 223 -5.69 6.76 -13.15
C LEU A 223 -4.43 7.50 -13.63
N VAL A 224 -3.30 7.21 -13.01
CA VAL A 224 -2.01 7.84 -13.31
C VAL A 224 -0.94 6.76 -13.45
N SER A 225 -0.10 6.86 -14.48
CA SER A 225 1.03 5.96 -14.66
C SER A 225 2.15 6.26 -13.65
N THR A 226 2.94 5.26 -13.30
CA THR A 226 4.11 5.44 -12.42
C THR A 226 5.06 6.51 -12.95
N GLN A 227 5.32 6.53 -14.27
CA GLN A 227 6.16 7.55 -14.90
C GLN A 227 5.60 8.97 -14.70
N ARG A 228 4.29 9.15 -14.83
CA ARG A 228 3.66 10.47 -14.63
C ARG A 228 3.71 10.90 -13.16
N LEU A 229 3.51 9.97 -12.22
CA LEU A 229 3.70 10.24 -10.80
C LEU A 229 5.14 10.68 -10.51
N LEU A 230 6.12 9.91 -10.97
CA LEU A 230 7.54 10.22 -10.74
C LEU A 230 7.96 11.55 -11.35
N ALA A 231 7.46 11.89 -12.55
CA ALA A 231 7.70 13.20 -13.16
C ALA A 231 7.13 14.34 -12.31
N ALA A 232 5.93 14.18 -11.74
CA ALA A 232 5.33 15.17 -10.84
C ALA A 232 6.10 15.34 -9.52
N LEU A 233 6.76 14.28 -9.03
CA LEU A 233 7.64 14.33 -7.86
C LEU A 233 9.01 14.98 -8.15
N GLY A 234 9.36 15.22 -9.42
CA GLY A 234 10.69 15.65 -9.89
C GLY A 234 10.74 17.01 -10.58
N HIS A 235 9.79 17.92 -10.32
CA HIS A 235 9.83 19.35 -10.73
C HIS A 235 9.78 20.32 -9.53
N GLN A 236 10.03 19.84 -8.32
CA GLN A 236 10.09 20.68 -7.12
C GLN A 236 11.55 21.09 -6.82
N PRO A 237 11.85 22.38 -6.62
CA PRO A 237 13.13 22.76 -6.02
C PRO A 237 13.18 22.18 -4.60
N LEU A 238 14.23 21.43 -4.30
CA LEU A 238 14.47 20.92 -2.95
C LEU A 238 14.56 22.10 -1.99
N SER A 239 13.60 22.21 -1.06
CA SER A 239 13.70 23.08 0.11
C SER A 239 14.95 22.69 0.89
N THR A 240 15.93 23.60 1.00
CA THR A 240 17.26 23.35 1.57
C THR A 240 17.33 23.14 3.07
N ASP A 241 16.21 23.14 3.79
CA ASP A 241 16.23 22.94 5.23
C ASP A 241 15.79 21.53 5.63
N SER A 242 16.77 20.79 6.16
CA SER A 242 16.66 19.56 6.97
C SER A 242 16.77 18.23 6.22
N VAL A 243 17.95 17.89 5.70
CA VAL A 243 18.41 16.49 5.75
C VAL A 243 19.92 16.43 5.99
N VAL A 244 20.31 15.99 7.19
CA VAL A 244 21.65 15.44 7.43
C VAL A 244 21.63 14.00 6.93
N TYR A 245 22.34 13.72 5.84
CA TYR A 245 22.63 12.36 5.39
C TYR A 245 24.06 12.01 5.79
N GLU A 246 24.23 10.95 6.58
CA GLU A 246 25.53 10.31 6.75
C GLU A 246 25.87 9.49 5.49
N LYS A 247 27.16 9.52 5.17
CA LYS A 247 27.74 9.25 3.85
C LYS A 247 28.18 7.79 3.76
N GLY A 248 27.69 7.05 2.76
CA GLY A 248 28.22 5.73 2.44
C GLY A 248 27.54 5.02 1.25
N LYS A 249 27.93 5.41 0.02
CA LYS A 249 28.14 4.60 -1.21
C LYS A 249 27.11 3.48 -1.55
N ASP A 250 26.49 3.36 -2.73
CA ASP A 250 26.63 4.01 -4.03
C ASP A 250 25.32 3.83 -4.86
N ALA A 251 25.02 4.85 -5.67
CA ALA A 251 24.23 4.87 -6.92
C ALA A 251 22.77 4.34 -6.95
N LEU A 252 21.85 5.30 -7.14
CA LEU A 252 20.51 5.12 -7.66
C LEU A 252 20.58 4.69 -9.15
N VAL A 253 20.27 3.44 -9.49
CA VAL A 253 20.04 3.04 -10.89
C VAL A 253 18.58 3.29 -11.24
N VAL A 254 18.34 4.41 -11.94
CA VAL A 254 17.07 4.67 -12.63
C VAL A 254 17.26 4.29 -14.09
N GLY A 255 16.74 3.13 -14.49
CA GLY A 255 16.67 2.71 -15.89
C GLY A 255 16.97 1.23 -16.10
N GLY A 256 15.92 0.46 -16.42
CA GLY A 256 16.05 -0.96 -16.73
C GLY A 256 14.71 -1.67 -16.93
N ILE A 257 13.81 -1.10 -17.73
CA ILE A 257 12.73 -1.87 -18.37
C ILE A 257 12.98 -1.73 -19.86
N GLU A 258 13.73 -2.67 -20.43
CA GLU A 258 13.87 -2.77 -21.88
C GLU A 258 12.55 -3.26 -22.47
N THR A 259 12.02 -2.46 -23.40
CA THR A 259 10.91 -2.82 -24.26
C THR A 259 11.43 -3.20 -25.65
N GLY A 260 11.35 -4.48 -26.02
CA GLY A 260 11.06 -4.89 -27.41
C GLY A 260 12.17 -5.55 -28.26
N ARG A 261 11.80 -6.74 -28.78
CA ARG A 261 12.06 -7.38 -30.10
C ARG A 261 13.48 -7.48 -30.69
N ASP A 262 13.83 -8.74 -30.99
CA ASP A 262 14.66 -9.28 -32.08
C ASP A 262 15.84 -8.46 -32.63
N ALA A 263 17.06 -8.98 -32.38
CA ALA A 263 18.16 -8.99 -33.35
C ALA A 263 19.03 -10.24 -33.12
N GLY A 264 19.39 -10.93 -34.21
CA GLY A 264 20.00 -12.27 -34.25
C GLY A 264 21.47 -12.38 -33.79
N PRO A 265 22.10 -13.56 -33.99
CA PRO A 265 23.33 -13.92 -33.29
C PRO A 265 24.57 -13.34 -33.97
N VAL A 266 25.55 -12.89 -33.18
CA VAL A 266 26.86 -12.47 -33.69
C VAL A 266 27.93 -13.43 -33.15
N GLU A 267 28.66 -14.01 -34.09
CA GLU A 267 29.77 -14.94 -33.93
C GLU A 267 30.96 -14.37 -33.15
N ARG A 268 31.67 -15.27 -32.45
CA ARG A 268 32.94 -15.00 -31.80
C ARG A 268 34.08 -15.15 -32.81
N ILE A 269 34.84 -14.08 -33.03
CA ILE A 269 36.20 -14.18 -33.57
C ILE A 269 37.17 -14.06 -32.38
N ARG A 270 37.96 -15.12 -32.16
CA ARG A 270 39.13 -15.13 -31.26
C ARG A 270 40.38 -14.84 -32.10
N ALA A 271 41.28 -14.02 -31.57
CA ALA A 271 42.72 -14.17 -31.80
C ALA A 271 43.27 -15.19 -30.79
#